data_AF-E2BL12-F1
#
_entry.id   AF-E2BL12-F1
#
_cell.length_a   1.000
_cell.length_b   1.000
_cell.length_c   1.000
_cell.angle_alpha   90.00
_cell.angle_beta   90.00
_cell.angle_gamma   90.00
#
_symmetry.space_group_name_H-M   'P 1'
#
loop_
_entity.id
_entity.type
_entity.pdbx_description
1 polymer ?
#
loop_
_entity_poly.entity_id
_entity_poly.type
_entity_poly.pdbx_seq_one_letter_code
_entity_poly.pdbx_strand_id
1 'polypeptide(L)'
;MATPTNGNGNLVDEFEEAFQQCLSILTKDEGLSNNGIGISNGVAVDKDEARTEVEQVTLRFIDLARQMEAFFLQKRFLLSALKPELVVKEDINDLKLELGRKDELIKRHYDKIAVWQSLLADLQGWAKSPAQGPPAPNGLSTGAQSGQTQQAGNGSNNTSMQQQQQQILQHQQQLQQQQQLQHLQQHQMQQQQLHQQQVFK
;
A
#
# COMPACT_ATOMS: atom_id res chain seq x y z
N MET A 1 -5.75 21.02 29.29
CA MET A 1 -5.19 19.84 29.99
C MET A 1 -6.35 18.92 30.31
N ALA A 2 -6.44 17.75 29.66
CA ALA A 2 -7.44 16.76 30.00
C ALA A 2 -6.85 15.85 31.10
N THR A 3 -7.44 15.91 32.29
CA THR A 3 -7.14 15.03 33.42
C THR A 3 -7.64 13.61 33.12
N PRO A 4 -6.86 12.55 33.36
CA PRO A 4 -7.39 11.19 33.29
C PRO A 4 -8.42 11.05 34.41
N THR A 5 -9.64 10.71 34.03
CA THR A 5 -10.76 10.55 34.97
C THR A 5 -10.50 9.34 35.86
N ASN A 6 -10.65 9.58 37.15
CA ASN A 6 -10.51 8.63 38.23
C ASN A 6 -11.68 7.63 38.20
N GLY A 7 -11.57 6.59 37.38
CA GLY A 7 -12.43 5.40 37.41
C GLY A 7 -11.62 4.23 37.99
N ASN A 8 -12.14 3.57 39.03
CA ASN A 8 -11.49 2.43 39.69
C ASN A 8 -11.44 1.15 38.83
N GLY A 9 -11.69 1.24 37.51
CA GLY A 9 -11.64 0.15 36.54
C GLY A 9 -10.42 0.24 35.63
N ASN A 10 -10.00 -0.89 35.08
CA ASN A 10 -8.99 -0.92 34.02
C ASN A 10 -9.63 -0.35 32.74
N LEU A 11 -9.04 0.69 32.15
CA LEU A 11 -9.53 1.35 30.92
C LEU A 11 -9.79 0.36 29.77
N VAL A 12 -8.99 -0.70 29.70
CA VAL A 12 -9.15 -1.76 28.69
C VAL A 12 -10.44 -2.55 28.94
N ASP A 13 -10.76 -2.87 30.20
CA ASP A 13 -11.96 -3.61 30.56
C ASP A 13 -13.21 -2.78 30.27
N GLU A 14 -13.17 -1.47 30.56
CA GLU A 14 -14.29 -0.55 30.26
C GLU A 14 -14.52 -0.39 28.76
N PHE A 15 -13.44 -0.32 27.97
CA PHE A 15 -13.54 -0.28 26.51
C PHE A 15 -14.08 -1.59 25.94
N GLU A 16 -13.61 -2.73 26.45
CA GLU A 16 -14.09 -4.05 26.03
C GLU A 16 -15.59 -4.20 26.34
N GLU A 17 -16.02 -3.77 27.52
CA GLU A 17 -17.44 -3.76 27.91
C GLU A 17 -18.27 -2.89 26.95
N ALA A 18 -17.82 -1.67 26.65
CA ALA A 18 -18.53 -0.78 25.72
C ALA A 18 -18.58 -1.36 24.29
N PHE A 19 -17.52 -2.04 23.85
CA PHE A 19 -17.50 -2.75 22.56
C PHE A 19 -18.51 -3.89 22.53
N GLN A 20 -18.56 -4.70 23.60
CA GLN A 20 -19.53 -5.79 23.72
C GLN A 20 -20.97 -5.27 23.75
N GLN A 21 -21.24 -4.12 24.39
CA GLN A 21 -22.54 -3.47 24.36
C GLN A 21 -22.93 -3.02 22.94
N CYS A 22 -22.02 -2.40 22.18
CA CYS A 22 -22.25 -2.08 20.77
C CYS A 22 -22.60 -3.33 19.96
N LEU A 23 -21.82 -4.42 20.13
CA LEU A 23 -22.03 -5.66 19.42
C LEU A 23 -23.38 -6.30 19.80
N SER A 24 -23.74 -6.26 21.08
CA SER A 24 -24.99 -6.79 21.58
C SER A 24 -26.20 -6.10 20.96
N ILE A 25 -26.15 -4.77 20.78
CA ILE A 25 -27.23 -4.03 20.10
C ILE A 25 -27.36 -4.47 18.63
N LEU A 26 -26.23 -4.72 17.94
CA LEU A 26 -26.24 -5.17 16.55
C LEU A 26 -26.68 -6.64 16.35
N THR A 27 -26.59 -7.45 17.41
CA THR A 27 -26.80 -8.91 17.34
C THR A 27 -28.03 -9.39 18.11
N LYS A 28 -28.63 -8.55 18.97
CA LYS A 28 -29.94 -8.79 19.57
C LYS A 28 -30.99 -8.75 18.48
N ASP A 29 -31.52 -9.92 18.16
CA ASP A 29 -32.70 -10.10 17.31
C ASP A 29 -33.95 -9.72 18.11
N GLU A 30 -34.21 -8.42 18.24
CA GLU A 30 -35.52 -7.92 18.68
C GLU A 30 -36.12 -7.05 17.58
N GLY A 31 -36.98 -7.67 16.76
CA GLY A 31 -38.17 -6.97 16.28
C GLY A 31 -38.04 -6.07 15.05
N LEU A 32 -37.16 -6.36 14.08
CA LEU A 32 -37.28 -5.79 12.72
C LEU A 32 -38.51 -6.30 11.93
N SER A 33 -39.55 -6.80 12.61
CA SER A 33 -40.89 -6.99 12.05
C SER A 33 -41.62 -5.65 11.89
N ASN A 34 -41.01 -4.72 11.17
CA ASN A 34 -41.68 -3.52 10.63
C ASN A 34 -41.77 -3.64 9.11
N ASN A 35 -42.40 -4.73 8.66
CA ASN A 35 -43.09 -4.72 7.37
C ASN A 35 -44.60 -4.58 7.64
N GLY A 36 -45.07 -3.34 7.58
CA GLY A 36 -46.43 -3.02 7.13
C GLY A 36 -47.54 -2.99 8.18
N ILE A 37 -48.12 -1.78 8.29
CA ILE A 37 -49.53 -1.50 8.61
C ILE A 37 -49.92 -1.47 10.10
N GLY A 38 -50.10 -0.23 10.59
CA GLY A 38 -51.32 0.16 11.30
C GLY A 38 -51.29 0.20 12.83
N ILE A 39 -51.34 1.43 13.35
CA ILE A 39 -52.01 1.85 14.60
C ILE A 39 -51.42 1.28 15.91
N SER A 40 -50.68 2.11 16.66
CA SER A 40 -50.95 2.40 18.08
C SER A 40 -49.97 3.42 18.65
N ASN A 41 -50.50 4.41 19.37
CA ASN A 41 -49.79 5.52 20.03
C ASN A 41 -48.85 5.09 21.21
N GLY A 42 -48.30 3.88 21.18
CA GLY A 42 -47.34 3.37 22.19
C GLY A 42 -45.98 2.93 21.64
N VAL A 43 -45.87 2.65 20.34
CA VAL A 43 -44.66 2.09 19.70
C VAL A 43 -43.62 3.16 19.33
N ALA A 44 -44.02 4.44 19.30
CA ALA A 44 -43.13 5.54 18.94
C ALA A 44 -42.10 5.87 20.04
N VAL A 45 -42.47 5.70 21.32
CA VAL A 45 -41.59 5.97 22.46
C VAL A 45 -40.51 4.89 22.57
N ASP A 46 -40.89 3.64 22.38
CA ASP A 46 -39.98 2.48 22.43
C ASP A 46 -38.90 2.53 21.32
N LYS A 47 -39.27 2.99 20.12
CA LYS A 47 -38.32 3.20 19.02
C LYS A 47 -37.37 4.38 19.26
N ASP A 48 -37.84 5.45 19.88
CA ASP A 48 -37.03 6.62 20.20
C ASP A 48 -36.07 6.33 21.37
N GLU A 49 -36.52 5.54 22.34
CA GLU A 49 -35.72 5.02 23.45
C GLU A 49 -34.62 4.08 22.95
N ALA A 50 -34.96 3.10 22.09
CA ALA A 50 -33.97 2.22 21.47
C ALA A 50 -32.94 3.01 20.62
N ARG A 51 -33.40 4.03 19.89
CA ARG A 51 -32.51 4.92 19.14
C ARG A 51 -31.58 5.71 20.06
N THR A 52 -32.08 6.21 21.19
CA THR A 52 -31.30 6.94 22.19
C THR A 52 -30.29 6.02 22.87
N GLU A 53 -30.65 4.77 23.19
CA GLU A 53 -29.75 3.76 23.76
C GLU A 53 -28.58 3.46 22.81
N VAL A 54 -28.87 3.26 21.52
CA VAL A 54 -27.85 3.06 20.48
C VAL A 54 -26.88 4.25 20.43
N GLU A 55 -27.41 5.46 20.40
CA GLU A 55 -26.60 6.68 20.38
C GLU A 55 -25.72 6.80 21.64
N GLN A 56 -26.28 6.50 22.82
CA GLN A 56 -25.56 6.57 24.09
C GLN A 56 -24.41 5.56 24.16
N VAL A 57 -24.66 4.30 23.80
CA VAL A 57 -23.64 3.23 23.81
C VAL A 57 -22.56 3.54 22.78
N THR A 58 -22.93 4.04 21.60
CA THR A 58 -21.98 4.45 20.55
C THR A 58 -21.08 5.59 21.02
N LEU A 59 -21.65 6.64 21.63
CA LEU A 59 -20.87 7.77 22.15
C LEU A 59 -19.92 7.33 23.25
N ARG A 60 -20.39 6.49 24.19
CA ARG A 60 -19.55 5.93 25.26
C ARG A 60 -18.37 5.13 24.69
N PHE A 61 -18.62 4.28 23.70
CA PHE A 61 -17.57 3.50 23.04
C PHE A 61 -16.53 4.41 22.36
N ILE A 62 -16.97 5.45 21.63
CA ILE A 62 -16.08 6.40 20.98
C ILE A 62 -15.21 7.15 22.01
N ASP A 63 -15.79 7.57 23.13
CA ASP A 63 -15.06 8.28 24.17
C ASP A 63 -14.01 7.38 24.84
N LEU A 64 -14.33 6.12 25.09
CA LEU A 64 -13.36 5.14 25.61
C LEU A 64 -12.28 4.80 24.58
N ALA A 65 -12.63 4.70 23.29
CA ALA A 65 -11.66 4.49 22.21
C ALA A 65 -10.64 5.64 22.16
N ARG A 66 -11.11 6.88 22.25
CA ARG A 66 -10.26 8.08 22.30
C ARG A 66 -9.38 8.11 23.54
N GLN A 67 -9.92 7.70 24.70
CA GLN A 67 -9.14 7.59 25.92
C GLN A 67 -8.05 6.52 25.81
N MET A 68 -8.33 5.36 25.21
CA MET A 68 -7.32 4.33 24.93
C MET A 68 -6.24 4.84 23.99
N GLU A 69 -6.62 5.50 22.90
CA GLU A 69 -5.66 6.09 21.96
C GLU A 69 -4.75 7.09 22.68
N ALA A 70 -5.32 8.03 23.43
CA ALA A 70 -4.57 9.01 24.19
C ALA A 70 -3.62 8.35 25.22
N PHE A 71 -4.09 7.32 25.91
CA PHE A 71 -3.29 6.56 26.86
C PHE A 71 -2.07 5.92 26.19
N PHE A 72 -2.27 5.19 25.10
CA PHE A 72 -1.16 4.51 24.40
C PHE A 72 -0.23 5.51 23.72
N LEU A 73 -0.73 6.60 23.15
CA LEU A 73 0.11 7.67 22.60
C LEU A 73 0.98 8.31 23.68
N GLN A 74 0.43 8.58 24.87
CA GLN A 74 1.20 9.12 25.98
C GLN A 74 2.29 8.13 26.43
N LYS A 75 1.97 6.83 26.54
CA LYS A 75 2.94 5.79 26.87
C LYS A 75 4.03 5.66 25.80
N ARG A 76 3.67 5.70 24.51
CA ARG A 76 4.59 5.65 23.36
C ARG A 76 5.53 6.85 23.37
N PHE A 77 5.00 8.07 23.55
CA PHE A 77 5.80 9.29 23.66
C PHE A 77 6.81 9.19 24.81
N LEU A 78 6.36 8.73 25.98
CA LEU A 78 7.22 8.55 27.14
C LEU A 78 8.33 7.51 26.89
N LEU A 79 8.01 6.41 26.21
CA LEU A 79 9.01 5.41 25.82
C LEU A 79 10.04 5.98 24.83
N SER A 80 9.62 6.76 23.84
CA SER A 80 10.55 7.41 22.91
C SER A 80 11.50 8.38 23.62
N ALA A 81 11.04 9.07 24.67
CA ALA A 81 11.86 9.99 25.44
C ALA A 81 12.78 9.28 26.44
N LEU A 82 12.29 8.25 27.13
CA LEU A 82 13.02 7.63 28.25
C LEU A 82 13.78 6.34 27.88
N LYS A 83 13.38 5.67 26.80
CA LYS A 83 13.94 4.38 26.35
C LYS A 83 14.01 4.30 24.81
N PRO A 84 14.65 5.27 24.13
CA PRO A 84 14.72 5.32 22.67
C PRO A 84 15.34 4.05 22.06
N GLU A 85 16.24 3.37 22.78
CA GLU A 85 16.89 2.13 22.34
C GLU A 85 15.88 0.98 22.18
N LEU A 86 14.83 0.95 23.00
CA LEU A 86 13.76 -0.05 22.87
C LEU A 86 12.94 0.20 21.60
N VAL A 87 12.64 1.47 21.30
CA VAL A 87 11.91 1.86 20.09
C VAL A 87 12.72 1.48 18.84
N VAL A 88 14.01 1.83 18.81
CA VAL A 88 14.89 1.45 17.70
C VAL A 88 15.00 -0.07 17.56
N LYS A 89 15.05 -0.80 18.67
CA LYS A 89 15.10 -2.28 18.64
C LYS A 89 13.82 -2.89 18.06
N GLU A 90 12.65 -2.34 18.40
CA GLU A 90 11.36 -2.73 17.83
C GLU A 90 11.37 -2.48 16.31
N ASP A 91 11.73 -1.27 15.87
CA ASP A 91 11.80 -0.92 14.45
C ASP A 91 12.76 -1.83 13.66
N ILE A 92 13.93 -2.16 14.24
CA ILE A 92 14.88 -3.11 13.64
C ILE A 92 14.24 -4.49 13.48
N ASN A 93 13.44 -4.93 14.45
CA ASN A 93 12.80 -6.23 14.39
C ASN A 93 11.73 -6.27 13.29
N ASP A 94 10.91 -5.23 13.18
CA ASP A 94 9.89 -5.10 12.13
C ASP A 94 10.54 -5.08 10.74
N LEU A 95 11.63 -4.35 10.57
CA LEU A 95 12.40 -4.31 9.32
C LEU A 95 12.99 -5.69 8.96
N LYS A 96 13.47 -6.45 9.94
CA LYS A 96 13.97 -7.81 9.71
C LYS A 96 12.87 -8.77 9.27
N LEU A 97 11.69 -8.68 9.88
CA LEU A 97 10.53 -9.48 9.49
C LEU A 97 10.08 -9.13 8.07
N GLU A 98 9.97 -7.84 7.75
CA GLU A 98 9.57 -7.40 6.42
C GLU A 98 10.63 -7.78 5.36
N LEU A 99 11.92 -7.73 5.69
CA LEU A 99 12.99 -8.21 4.80
C LEU A 99 12.82 -9.70 4.50
N GLY A 100 12.64 -10.54 5.52
CA GLY A 100 12.41 -11.98 5.34
C GLY A 100 11.19 -12.27 4.47
N ARG A 101 10.08 -11.56 4.69
CA ARG A 101 8.86 -11.69 3.87
C ARG A 101 9.12 -11.32 2.40
N LYS A 102 9.94 -10.29 2.15
CA LYS A 102 10.34 -9.89 0.79
C LYS A 102 11.25 -10.93 0.14
N ASP A 103 12.21 -11.49 0.86
CA ASP A 103 13.09 -12.55 0.36
C ASP A 103 12.30 -13.80 -0.06
N GLU A 104 11.30 -14.19 0.73
CA GLU A 104 10.38 -15.28 0.38
C GLU A 104 9.53 -14.98 -0.87
N LEU A 105 9.09 -13.74 -1.04
CA LEU A 105 8.35 -13.32 -2.23
C LEU A 105 9.24 -13.37 -3.47
N ILE A 106 10.46 -12.86 -3.37
CA ILE A 106 11.46 -12.90 -4.44
C ILE A 106 11.77 -14.35 -4.83
N LYS A 107 11.99 -15.24 -3.85
CA LYS A 107 12.20 -16.66 -4.10
C LYS A 107 11.06 -17.28 -4.90
N ARG A 108 9.81 -17.04 -4.49
CA ARG A 108 8.62 -17.51 -5.24
C ARG A 108 8.55 -16.96 -6.67
N HIS A 109 9.03 -15.75 -6.91
CA HIS A 109 9.10 -15.19 -8.26
C HIS A 109 10.18 -15.89 -9.10
N TYR A 110 11.36 -16.14 -8.54
CA TYR A 110 12.39 -16.93 -9.21
C TYR A 110 11.92 -18.35 -9.55
N ASP A 111 11.19 -19.01 -8.65
CA ASP A 111 10.62 -20.34 -8.92
C ASP A 111 9.65 -20.31 -10.12
N LYS A 112 8.77 -19.30 -10.17
CA LYS A 112 7.85 -19.10 -11.31
C LYS A 112 8.60 -18.83 -12.62
N ILE A 113 9.64 -18.00 -12.58
CA ILE A 113 10.48 -17.71 -13.75
C ILE A 113 11.14 -19.01 -14.24
N ALA A 114 11.67 -19.84 -13.35
CA ALA A 114 12.28 -21.12 -13.72
C ALA A 114 11.26 -22.05 -14.41
N VAL A 115 10.03 -22.13 -13.88
CA VAL A 115 8.94 -22.89 -14.52
C VAL A 115 8.64 -22.35 -15.92
N TRP A 116 8.49 -21.03 -16.08
CA TRP A 116 8.22 -20.43 -17.39
C TRP A 116 9.37 -20.62 -18.39
N GLN A 117 10.62 -20.56 -17.93
CA GLN A 117 11.78 -20.85 -18.74
C GLN A 117 11.79 -22.31 -19.22
N SER A 118 11.46 -23.27 -18.35
CA SER A 118 11.32 -24.69 -18.72
C SER A 118 10.24 -24.88 -19.79
N LEU A 119 9.05 -24.29 -19.59
CA LEU A 119 7.94 -24.39 -20.54
C LEU A 119 8.30 -23.81 -21.92
N LEU A 120 9.03 -22.69 -21.95
CA LEU A 120 9.50 -22.10 -23.21
C LEU A 120 10.55 -22.97 -23.90
N ALA A 121 11.47 -23.59 -23.13
CA ALA A 121 12.47 -24.50 -23.68
C ALA A 121 11.82 -25.75 -24.31
N ASP A 122 10.81 -26.33 -23.67
CA ASP A 122 10.07 -27.47 -24.19
C ASP A 122 9.34 -27.14 -25.51
N LEU A 123 8.78 -25.93 -25.61
CA LEU A 123 8.11 -25.45 -26.83
C LEU A 123 9.08 -25.30 -28.00
N GLN A 124 10.30 -24.79 -27.74
CA GLN A 124 11.35 -24.70 -28.76
C GLN A 124 11.98 -26.06 -29.10
N GLY A 125 11.97 -27.01 -28.16
CA GLY A 125 12.37 -28.40 -28.38
C GLY A 125 11.39 -29.15 -29.28
N TRP A 126 10.08 -28.92 -29.14
CA TRP A 126 9.07 -29.49 -30.04
C TRP A 126 9.27 -29.01 -31.48
N ALA A 127 9.55 -27.72 -31.69
CA ALA A 127 9.85 -27.19 -33.03
C ALA A 127 11.10 -27.82 -33.69
N LYS A 128 11.93 -28.55 -32.94
CA LYS A 128 13.14 -29.22 -33.42
C LYS A 128 13.05 -30.76 -33.40
N SER A 129 11.94 -31.35 -32.97
CA SER A 129 11.77 -32.80 -32.99
C SER A 129 11.51 -33.28 -34.43
N PRO A 130 12.34 -34.16 -35.02
CA PRO A 130 12.14 -34.70 -36.36
C PRO A 130 11.10 -35.82 -36.29
N ALA A 131 9.83 -35.46 -36.04
CA ALA A 131 8.73 -36.39 -36.20
C ALA A 131 8.47 -36.58 -37.70
N GLN A 132 8.94 -37.73 -38.20
CA GLN A 132 8.66 -38.32 -39.49
C GLN A 132 7.17 -38.21 -39.86
N GLY A 133 6.90 -37.60 -41.02
CA GLY A 133 5.70 -37.81 -41.83
C GLY A 133 6.15 -38.11 -43.28
N PRO A 134 5.46 -38.97 -44.05
CA PRO A 134 6.00 -39.55 -45.27
C PRO A 134 6.25 -38.49 -46.36
N PRO A 135 7.23 -38.70 -47.27
CA PRO A 135 7.50 -37.78 -48.36
C PRO A 135 6.32 -37.80 -49.34
N ALA A 136 5.62 -36.68 -49.48
CA ALA A 136 4.68 -36.49 -50.57
C ALA A 136 5.47 -36.32 -51.89
N PRO A 137 5.07 -37.01 -52.97
CA PRO A 137 5.86 -37.07 -54.20
C PRO A 137 5.72 -35.78 -55.02
N ASN A 138 6.85 -35.41 -55.64
CA ASN A 138 7.09 -34.31 -56.58
C ASN A 138 5.88 -33.77 -57.36
N GLY A 139 5.78 -32.44 -57.44
CA GLY A 139 4.96 -31.76 -58.42
C GLY A 139 5.22 -30.25 -58.54
N LEU A 140 5.96 -29.89 -59.58
CA LEU A 140 6.03 -28.59 -60.28
C LEU A 140 6.89 -27.44 -59.72
N SER A 141 7.95 -27.21 -60.48
CA SER A 141 8.75 -26.00 -60.67
C SER A 141 7.94 -24.78 -61.13
N THR A 142 8.17 -23.59 -60.57
CA THR A 142 8.47 -22.33 -61.30
C THR A 142 8.72 -21.15 -60.35
N GLY A 143 9.76 -20.34 -60.61
CA GLY A 143 9.73 -18.89 -60.33
C GLY A 143 10.78 -18.29 -59.37
N ALA A 144 11.87 -17.78 -59.95
CA ALA A 144 12.53 -16.50 -59.65
C ALA A 144 13.03 -16.15 -58.22
N GLN A 145 14.33 -16.35 -58.02
CA GLN A 145 15.37 -15.33 -57.74
C GLN A 145 15.13 -14.16 -56.76
N SER A 146 16.12 -14.03 -55.86
CA SER A 146 16.64 -12.85 -55.15
C SER A 146 15.97 -12.39 -53.85
N GLY A 147 16.73 -12.56 -52.76
CA GLY A 147 16.48 -12.02 -51.43
C GLY A 147 17.61 -12.42 -50.50
N GLN A 148 18.81 -11.87 -50.72
CA GLN A 148 19.88 -11.87 -49.72
C GLN A 148 19.39 -11.12 -48.48
N THR A 149 19.33 -11.77 -47.33
CA THR A 149 19.59 -11.13 -46.04
C THR A 149 20.19 -12.15 -45.07
N GLN A 150 21.51 -12.05 -44.96
CA GLN A 150 22.33 -12.20 -43.76
C GLN A 150 21.63 -12.72 -42.49
N GLN A 151 21.94 -13.98 -42.18
CA GLN A 151 22.50 -14.45 -40.92
C GLN A 151 22.64 -13.35 -39.83
N ALA A 152 21.71 -13.32 -38.88
CA ALA A 152 21.84 -12.54 -37.66
C ALA A 152 21.88 -13.49 -36.46
N GLY A 153 23.01 -13.47 -35.77
CA GLY A 153 23.30 -14.27 -34.61
C GLY A 153 22.47 -13.90 -33.39
N ASN A 154 22.49 -14.84 -32.44
CA ASN A 154 22.09 -14.73 -31.05
C ASN A 154 22.33 -13.34 -30.43
N GLY A 155 21.34 -12.87 -29.67
CA GLY A 155 21.52 -11.92 -28.56
C GLY A 155 20.91 -10.55 -28.80
N SER A 156 19.59 -10.38 -28.57
CA SER A 156 18.99 -9.04 -28.63
C SER A 156 17.74 -8.87 -27.75
N ASN A 157 17.85 -9.23 -26.46
CA ASN A 157 16.78 -8.95 -25.47
C ASN A 157 17.19 -7.92 -24.39
N ASN A 158 18.36 -7.30 -24.47
CA ASN A 158 18.85 -6.38 -23.43
C ASN A 158 18.80 -4.89 -23.80
N THR A 159 18.37 -4.55 -25.02
CA THR A 159 18.43 -3.17 -25.55
C THR A 159 17.39 -2.23 -24.92
N SER A 160 16.22 -2.75 -24.51
CA SER A 160 15.14 -1.93 -23.94
C SER A 160 15.45 -1.42 -22.53
N MET A 161 16.08 -2.24 -21.67
CA MET A 161 16.42 -1.84 -20.30
C MET A 161 17.54 -0.78 -20.29
N GLN A 162 18.52 -0.92 -21.19
CA GLN A 162 19.61 0.05 -21.32
C GLN A 162 19.11 1.41 -21.82
N GLN A 163 18.11 1.42 -22.72
CA GLN A 163 17.49 2.65 -23.18
C GLN A 163 16.67 3.35 -22.08
N GLN A 164 15.98 2.58 -21.23
CA GLN A 164 15.23 3.15 -20.10
C GLN A 164 16.15 3.75 -19.02
N GLN A 165 17.27 3.09 -18.72
CA GLN A 165 18.24 3.60 -17.74
C GLN A 165 18.88 4.91 -18.21
N GLN A 166 19.13 5.06 -19.52
CA GLN A 166 19.68 6.29 -20.09
C GLN A 166 18.68 7.45 -20.06
N GLN A 167 17.38 7.17 -20.21
CA GLN A 167 16.32 8.17 -20.12
C GLN A 167 16.12 8.69 -18.68
N ILE A 168 16.20 7.81 -17.68
CA ILE A 168 16.13 8.18 -16.26
C ILE A 168 17.29 9.09 -15.86
N LEU A 169 18.50 8.80 -16.32
CA LEU A 169 19.68 9.60 -16.00
C LEU A 169 19.57 11.02 -16.58
N GLN A 170 19.04 11.14 -17.80
CA GLN A 170 18.80 12.45 -18.42
C GLN A 170 17.72 13.25 -17.68
N HIS A 171 16.64 12.59 -17.24
CA HIS A 171 15.59 13.24 -16.46
C HIS A 171 16.09 13.74 -15.10
N GLN A 172 16.92 12.95 -14.41
CA GLN A 172 17.50 13.35 -13.12
C GLN A 172 18.39 14.59 -13.26
N GLN A 173 19.18 14.68 -14.33
CA GLN A 173 20.06 15.83 -14.58
C GLN A 173 19.25 17.11 -14.84
N GLN A 174 18.12 17.01 -15.55
CA GLN A 174 17.24 18.14 -15.81
C GLN A 174 16.59 18.69 -14.53
N LEU A 175 16.16 17.79 -13.63
CA LEU A 175 15.60 18.15 -12.32
C LEU A 175 16.62 18.90 -11.44
N GLN A 176 17.88 18.44 -11.45
CA GLN A 176 18.93 19.09 -10.67
C GLN A 176 19.21 20.52 -11.17
N GLN A 177 19.20 20.73 -12.49
CA GLN A 177 19.37 22.07 -13.08
C GLN A 177 18.20 23.00 -12.74
N GLN A 178 16.97 22.49 -12.73
CA GLN A 178 15.80 23.29 -12.36
C GLN A 178 15.84 23.72 -10.89
N GLN A 179 16.28 22.82 -9.99
CA GLN A 179 16.42 23.17 -8.57
C GLN A 179 17.48 24.25 -8.34
N GLN A 180 18.60 24.20 -9.08
CA GLN A 180 19.67 25.18 -8.94
C GLN A 180 19.23 26.59 -9.39
N LEU A 181 18.44 26.68 -10.47
CA LEU A 181 17.83 27.94 -10.93
C LEU A 181 16.86 28.52 -9.88
N GLN A 182 16.05 27.68 -9.27
CA GLN A 182 15.11 28.11 -8.23
C GLN A 182 15.85 28.64 -6.99
N HIS A 183 16.95 27.99 -6.60
CA HIS A 183 17.77 28.43 -5.48
C HIS A 183 18.46 29.78 -5.76
N LEU A 184 18.93 29.99 -7.00
CA LEU A 184 19.55 31.24 -7.39
C LEU A 184 18.55 32.41 -7.39
N GLN A 185 17.31 32.17 -7.85
CA GLN A 185 16.25 33.16 -7.81
C GLN A 185 15.88 33.53 -6.36
N GLN A 186 15.78 32.54 -5.47
CA GLN A 186 15.49 32.79 -4.06
C GLN A 186 16.61 33.59 -3.38
N HIS A 187 17.87 33.28 -3.69
CA HIS A 187 19.02 34.01 -3.16
C HIS A 187 19.03 35.47 -3.62
N GLN A 188 18.70 35.72 -4.90
CA GLN A 188 18.61 37.09 -5.42
C GLN A 188 17.51 37.89 -4.71
N MET A 189 16.34 37.28 -4.47
CA MET A 189 15.25 37.94 -3.75
C MET A 189 15.64 38.28 -2.31
N GLN A 190 16.34 37.37 -1.63
CA GLN A 190 16.80 37.60 -0.26
C GLN A 190 17.83 38.74 -0.18
N GLN A 191 18.75 38.83 -1.14
CA GLN A 191 19.67 39.97 -1.22
C GLN A 191 18.94 41.29 -1.46
N GLN A 192 17.93 41.31 -2.34
CA GLN A 192 17.16 42.53 -2.61
C GLN A 192 16.36 42.99 -1.37
N GLN A 193 15.83 42.03 -0.59
CA GLN A 193 15.12 42.33 0.65
C GLN A 193 16.06 42.90 1.73
N LEU A 194 17.28 42.35 1.86
CA LEU A 194 18.31 42.88 2.75
C LEU A 194 18.78 44.28 2.33
N HIS A 195 18.95 44.51 1.02
CA HIS A 195 19.34 45.82 0.49
C HIS A 195 18.26 46.87 0.76
N GLN A 196 16.98 46.54 0.55
CA GLN A 196 15.88 47.45 0.84
C GLN A 196 15.83 47.81 2.33
N GLN A 197 16.10 46.84 3.22
CA GLN A 197 16.10 47.08 4.66
C GLN A 197 17.28 47.96 5.14
N GLN A 198 18.37 48.03 4.39
CA GLN A 198 19.51 48.92 4.68
C GLN A 198 19.30 50.34 4.14
N VAL A 199 18.47 50.54 3.12
CA VAL A 199 18.18 51.87 2.54
C VAL A 199 17.13 52.66 3.36
N PHE A 200 16.36 51.99 4.21
CA PHE A 200 15.34 52.60 5.08
C PHE A 200 15.80 52.81 6.55
N LYS A 201 17.09 52.69 6.84
CA LYS A 201 17.71 53.14 8.10
C LYS A 201 18.58 54.36 7.85
#